data_AF-A0A382YJ98-F1
#
_entry.id   AF-A0A382YJ98-F1
#
_cell.length_a   1.000
_cell.length_b   1.000
_cell.length_c   1.000
_cell.angle_alpha   90.00
_cell.angle_beta   90.00
_cell.angle_gamma   90.00
#
_symmetry.space_group_name_H-M   'P 1'
#
loop_
_entity.id
_entity.type
_entity.pdbx_description
1 polymer ?
#
loop_
_entity_poly.entity_id
_entity_poly.type
_entity_poly.pdbx_seq_one_letter_code
_entity_poly.pdbx_strand_id
1 'polypeptide(L)'
;MQLEQMNLEQLQTEEKKLLSTHQQFQTSALKLDLTRGKPSAEQLTLSEGMEGLLAGKMIHEDGTDLRNYGGADGIKEARQLGGDMLGLPAEEVMVGDHTSLTIMYLYLLHAFYHGVQGP
;
A
#
# COMPACT_ATOMS: atom_id res chain seq x y z
N MET A 1 7.70 19.48 24.53
CA MET A 1 7.27 20.42 25.59
C MET A 1 6.50 19.65 26.63
N GLN A 2 6.81 19.82 27.92
CA GLN A 2 6.04 19.23 29.02
C GLN A 2 4.99 20.23 29.51
N LEU A 3 3.97 20.48 28.69
CA LEU A 3 2.92 21.47 28.96
C LEU A 3 2.20 21.21 30.29
N GLU A 4 2.02 19.93 30.63
CA GLU A 4 1.31 19.49 31.83
C GLU A 4 2.03 19.83 33.15
N GLN A 5 3.32 20.19 33.10
CA GLN A 5 4.13 20.52 34.27
C GLN A 5 4.29 22.04 34.47
N MET A 6 3.74 22.85 33.57
CA MET A 6 3.86 24.30 33.60
C MET A 6 2.80 24.92 34.49
N ASN A 7 3.18 25.95 35.25
CA ASN A 7 2.23 26.81 35.94
C ASN A 7 1.55 27.78 34.96
N LEU A 8 0.55 28.51 35.44
CA LEU A 8 -0.26 29.42 34.60
C LEU A 8 0.57 30.49 33.87
N GLU A 9 1.55 31.08 34.55
CA GLU A 9 2.39 32.15 33.96
C GLU A 9 3.30 31.60 32.86
N GLN A 10 3.83 30.40 33.07
CA GLN A 10 4.61 29.67 32.06
C GLN A 10 3.75 29.32 30.84
N LEU A 11 2.51 28.85 31.05
CA LEU A 11 1.58 28.54 29.97
C LEU A 11 1.19 29.78 29.14
N GLN A 12 0.92 30.92 29.79
CA GLN A 12 0.62 32.18 29.09
C GLN A 12 1.80 32.72 28.28
N THR A 13 3.02 32.52 28.79
CA THR A 13 4.24 32.90 28.06
C THR A 13 4.41 32.02 26.82
N GLU A 14 4.18 30.72 26.95
CA GLU A 14 4.30 29.78 25.83
C GLU A 14 3.18 29.97 24.80
N GLU A 15 1.95 30.26 25.22
CA GLU A 15 0.84 30.60 24.32
C GLU A 15 1.19 31.79 23.41
N LYS A 16 1.70 32.89 23.99
CA LYS A 16 2.11 34.07 23.21
C LYS A 16 3.16 33.73 22.16
N LYS A 17 4.11 32.85 22.51
CA LYS A 17 5.16 32.38 21.59
C LYS A 17 4.57 31.53 20.46
N LEU A 18 3.71 30.56 20.79
CA LEU A 18 3.05 29.70 19.81
C LEU A 18 2.14 30.50 18.87
N LEU A 19 1.43 31.51 19.38
CA LEU A 19 0.62 32.42 18.57
C LEU A 19 1.47 33.20 17.57
N SER A 20 2.63 33.71 17.99
CA SER A 20 3.56 34.38 17.08
C SER A 20 4.05 33.44 15.96
N THR A 21 4.45 32.21 16.30
CA THR A 21 4.84 31.18 15.32
C THR A 21 3.68 30.83 14.37
N HIS A 22 2.47 30.71 14.88
CA HIS A 22 1.28 30.42 14.06
C HIS A 22 0.99 31.57 13.08
N GLN A 23 1.08 32.82 13.51
CA GLN A 23 0.94 33.98 12.62
C GLN A 23 2.00 33.97 11.51
N GLN A 24 3.25 33.59 11.82
CA GLN A 24 4.30 33.44 10.80
C GLN A 24 3.92 32.38 9.75
N PHE A 25 3.35 31.23 10.16
CA PHE A 25 2.85 30.22 9.22
C PHE A 25 1.69 30.73 8.38
N GLN A 26 0.74 31.45 8.97
CA GLN A 26 -0.38 32.05 8.23
C GLN A 26 0.12 33.05 7.18
N THR A 27 1.06 33.93 7.53
CA THR A 27 1.65 34.90 6.60
C THR A 27 2.51 34.27 5.51
N SER A 28 3.00 33.05 5.74
CA SER A 28 3.83 32.31 4.77
C SER A 28 3.02 31.70 3.61
N ALA A 29 1.68 31.76 3.66
CA ALA A 29 0.77 31.29 2.60
C ALA A 29 1.11 29.88 2.06
N LEU A 30 1.52 28.97 2.96
CA LEU A 30 1.95 27.62 2.62
C LEU A 30 0.81 26.83 1.95
N LYS A 31 1.14 26.10 0.89
CA LYS A 31 0.23 25.18 0.18
C LYS A 31 0.76 23.76 0.29
N LEU A 32 0.61 23.18 1.48
CA LEU A 32 1.07 21.83 1.79
C LEU A 32 -0.12 20.88 1.86
N ASP A 33 0.11 19.63 1.44
CA ASP A 33 -0.88 18.55 1.47
C ASP A 33 -0.26 17.32 2.16
N LEU A 34 -0.72 17.05 3.38
CA LEU A 34 -0.31 15.90 4.20
C LEU A 34 -1.35 14.75 4.16
N THR A 35 -2.26 14.75 3.20
CA THR A 35 -3.40 13.79 3.15
C THR A 35 -3.14 12.55 2.30
N ARG A 36 -2.08 12.55 1.50
CA ARG A 36 -1.87 11.55 0.45
C ARG A 36 -1.12 10.33 0.97
N GLY A 37 -1.84 9.22 1.19
CA GLY A 37 -1.28 7.90 1.49
C GLY A 37 -0.80 7.14 0.25
N LYS A 38 0.00 7.78 -0.62
CA LYS A 38 0.55 7.16 -1.84
C LYS A 38 2.06 7.40 -1.95
N PRO A 39 2.80 6.53 -2.65
CA PRO A 39 4.23 6.71 -2.85
C PRO A 39 4.58 8.06 -3.49
N SER A 40 5.76 8.60 -3.16
CA SER A 40 6.33 9.77 -3.84
C SER A 40 6.81 9.44 -5.25
N ALA A 41 7.11 10.46 -6.07
CA ALA A 41 7.64 10.24 -7.42
C ALA A 41 8.96 9.47 -7.39
N GLU A 42 9.84 9.80 -6.44
CA GLU A 42 11.13 9.13 -6.27
C GLU A 42 10.97 7.65 -5.91
N GLN A 43 9.94 7.31 -5.12
CA GLN A 43 9.63 5.91 -4.82
C GLN A 43 9.10 5.16 -6.05
N LEU A 44 8.31 5.83 -6.91
CA LEU A 44 7.82 5.24 -8.15
C LEU A 44 8.96 5.01 -9.16
N THR A 45 9.95 5.90 -9.20
CA THR A 45 11.13 5.77 -10.07
C THR A 45 11.94 4.50 -9.80
N LEU A 46 11.92 3.97 -8.56
CA LEU A 46 12.58 2.69 -8.24
C LEU A 46 12.04 1.51 -9.08
N SER A 47 10.81 1.62 -9.58
CA SER A 47 10.14 0.57 -10.35
C SER A 47 10.13 0.83 -11.86
N GLU A 48 10.72 1.93 -12.37
CA GLU A 48 10.75 2.25 -13.81
C GLU A 48 11.43 1.14 -14.63
N GLY A 49 12.44 0.47 -14.05
CA GLY A 49 13.10 -0.68 -14.68
C GLY A 49 12.20 -1.90 -14.91
N MET A 50 10.96 -1.90 -14.41
CA MET A 50 9.97 -2.94 -14.68
C MET A 50 9.31 -2.79 -16.05
N GLU A 51 9.36 -1.59 -16.65
CA GLU A 51 8.77 -1.34 -17.96
C GLU A 51 9.42 -2.21 -19.05
N GLY A 52 8.61 -2.96 -19.78
CA GLY A 52 9.08 -3.81 -20.87
C GLY A 52 9.77 -5.12 -20.46
N LEU A 53 9.88 -5.45 -19.16
CA LEU A 53 10.60 -6.67 -18.70
C LEU A 53 10.09 -7.98 -19.33
N LEU A 54 8.81 -8.03 -19.66
CA LEU A 54 8.15 -9.22 -20.21
C LEU A 54 8.26 -9.31 -21.75
N ALA A 55 8.79 -8.29 -22.43
CA ALA A 55 8.90 -8.27 -23.88
C ALA A 55 9.74 -9.47 -24.37
N GLY A 56 9.11 -10.34 -25.17
CA GLY A 56 9.74 -11.57 -25.68
C GLY A 56 9.88 -12.70 -24.65
N LYS A 57 9.36 -12.55 -23.43
CA LYS A 57 9.48 -13.53 -22.32
C LYS A 57 8.11 -14.05 -21.86
N MET A 58 7.24 -14.35 -22.82
CA MET A 58 5.87 -14.81 -22.55
C MET A 58 5.73 -16.33 -22.49
N ILE A 59 6.78 -17.07 -22.86
CA ILE A 59 6.84 -18.52 -22.67
C ILE A 59 7.56 -18.77 -21.36
N HIS A 60 6.86 -19.42 -20.45
CA HIS A 60 7.35 -19.76 -19.12
C HIS A 60 8.30 -20.97 -19.16
N GLU A 61 9.04 -21.22 -18.07
CA GLU A 61 10.05 -22.29 -18.02
C GLU A 61 9.46 -23.70 -18.20
N ASP A 62 8.20 -23.89 -17.81
CA ASP A 62 7.43 -25.12 -18.00
C ASP A 62 6.78 -25.24 -19.39
N GLY A 63 7.01 -24.27 -20.28
CA GLY A 63 6.45 -24.21 -21.62
C GLY A 63 5.08 -23.54 -21.71
N THR A 64 4.52 -23.06 -20.60
CA THR A 64 3.23 -22.35 -20.59
C THR A 64 3.33 -21.03 -21.36
N ASP A 65 2.40 -20.78 -22.28
CA ASP A 65 2.25 -19.47 -22.92
C ASP A 65 1.39 -18.56 -22.04
N LEU A 66 2.03 -17.61 -21.35
CA LEU A 66 1.40 -16.68 -20.40
C LEU A 66 0.39 -15.73 -21.05
N ARG A 67 0.31 -15.69 -22.39
CA ARG A 67 -0.69 -14.90 -23.13
C ARG A 67 -2.03 -15.61 -23.25
N ASN A 68 -2.08 -16.90 -22.92
CA ASN A 68 -3.27 -17.73 -23.05
C ASN A 68 -3.93 -17.99 -21.70
N TYR A 69 -5.17 -18.48 -21.73
CA TYR A 69 -5.95 -18.74 -20.53
C TYR A 69 -5.37 -19.88 -19.68
N GLY A 70 -5.45 -19.75 -18.36
CA GLY A 70 -5.08 -20.78 -17.40
C GLY A 70 -4.55 -20.20 -16.09
N GLY A 71 -4.54 -21.00 -15.02
CA GLY A 71 -3.91 -20.65 -13.74
C GLY A 71 -4.73 -19.71 -12.86
N ALA A 72 -5.78 -20.23 -12.22
CA ALA A 72 -6.65 -19.45 -11.33
C ALA A 72 -5.93 -18.89 -10.08
N ASP A 73 -4.85 -19.53 -9.64
CA ASP A 73 -4.12 -19.14 -8.44
C ASP A 73 -2.94 -18.19 -8.72
N GLY A 74 -2.68 -17.88 -10.00
CA GLY A 74 -1.49 -17.16 -10.45
C GLY A 74 -0.27 -18.05 -10.69
N ILE A 75 0.80 -17.47 -11.29
CA ILE A 75 2.02 -18.20 -11.63
C ILE A 75 2.78 -18.65 -10.37
N LYS A 76 3.40 -19.83 -10.45
CA LYS A 76 4.02 -20.51 -9.30
C LYS A 76 5.10 -19.66 -8.62
N GLU A 77 5.92 -18.99 -9.40
CA GLU A 77 7.07 -18.19 -8.98
C GLU A 77 6.61 -16.96 -8.21
N ALA A 78 5.51 -16.34 -8.64
CA ALA A 78 4.92 -15.21 -7.94
C ALA A 78 4.27 -15.64 -6.61
N ARG A 79 3.64 -16.81 -6.58
CA ARG A 79 3.11 -17.40 -5.33
C ARG A 79 4.23 -17.73 -4.35
N GLN A 80 5.34 -18.29 -4.82
CA GLN A 80 6.53 -18.55 -4.01
C GLN A 80 7.09 -17.25 -3.44
N LEU A 81 7.28 -16.21 -4.27
CA LEU A 81 7.75 -14.90 -3.82
C LEU A 81 6.83 -14.31 -2.74
N GLY A 82 5.51 -14.38 -2.94
CA GLY A 82 4.53 -13.96 -1.94
C GLY A 82 4.61 -14.77 -0.65
N GLY A 83 4.77 -16.09 -0.75
CA GLY A 83 4.97 -16.99 0.39
C GLY A 83 6.21 -16.65 1.19
N ASP A 84 7.34 -16.40 0.52
CA ASP A 84 8.60 -15.99 1.15
C ASP A 84 8.47 -14.65 1.89
N MET A 85 7.74 -13.68 1.31
CA MET A 85 7.49 -12.38 1.93
C MET A 85 6.56 -12.46 3.16
N LEU A 86 5.59 -13.39 3.14
CA LEU A 86 4.57 -13.52 4.18
C LEU A 86 4.90 -14.59 5.23
N GLY A 87 5.89 -15.44 4.98
CA GLY A 87 6.21 -16.58 5.82
C GLY A 87 5.18 -17.72 5.71
N LEU A 88 4.63 -17.94 4.51
CA LEU A 88 3.60 -18.95 4.23
C LEU A 88 4.05 -19.95 3.15
N PRO A 89 3.54 -21.19 3.16
CA PRO A 89 3.68 -22.10 2.02
C PRO A 89 3.07 -21.48 0.75
N ALA A 90 3.69 -21.71 -0.42
CA ALA A 90 3.20 -21.18 -1.69
C ALA A 90 1.79 -21.69 -2.04
N GLU A 91 1.44 -22.89 -1.55
CA GLU A 91 0.13 -23.52 -1.69
C GLU A 91 -0.99 -22.71 -1.03
N GLU A 92 -0.68 -21.89 -0.02
CA GLU A 92 -1.62 -21.03 0.71
C GLU A 92 -1.68 -19.59 0.14
N VAL A 93 -0.91 -19.30 -0.91
CA VAL A 93 -0.84 -17.97 -1.54
C VAL A 93 -1.48 -18.00 -2.92
N MET A 94 -2.37 -17.06 -3.18
CA MET A 94 -2.89 -16.75 -4.53
C MET A 94 -2.33 -15.41 -5.02
N VAL A 95 -2.05 -15.32 -6.32
CA VAL A 95 -1.63 -14.08 -6.99
C VAL A 95 -2.69 -13.71 -8.02
N GLY A 96 -3.36 -12.59 -7.79
CA GLY A 96 -4.36 -12.03 -8.70
C GLY A 96 -3.90 -10.73 -9.34
N ASP A 97 -4.88 -9.92 -9.75
CA ASP A 97 -4.65 -8.59 -10.34
C ASP A 97 -4.09 -7.56 -9.33
N HIS A 98 -3.91 -6.32 -9.80
CA HIS A 98 -3.25 -5.20 -9.14
C HIS A 98 -3.94 -4.61 -7.89
N THR A 99 -4.95 -5.25 -7.31
CA THR A 99 -5.66 -4.73 -6.12
C THR A 99 -6.23 -5.82 -5.22
N SER A 100 -5.74 -5.90 -3.98
CA SER A 100 -6.26 -6.80 -2.96
C SER A 100 -7.69 -6.44 -2.55
N LEU A 101 -8.06 -5.15 -2.61
CA LEU A 101 -9.39 -4.68 -2.21
C LEU A 101 -10.50 -5.29 -3.07
N THR A 102 -10.22 -5.56 -4.35
CA THR A 102 -11.15 -6.27 -5.24
C THR A 102 -11.41 -7.70 -4.75
N ILE A 103 -10.36 -8.44 -4.37
CA ILE A 103 -10.50 -9.81 -3.86
C ILE A 103 -11.27 -9.80 -2.53
N MET A 104 -10.95 -8.86 -1.62
CA MET A 104 -11.70 -8.69 -0.37
C MET A 104 -13.19 -8.43 -0.62
N TYR A 105 -13.51 -7.53 -1.55
CA TYR A 105 -14.88 -7.21 -1.93
C TYR A 105 -15.61 -8.44 -2.49
N LEU A 106 -15.00 -9.14 -3.46
CA LEU A 106 -15.62 -10.32 -4.09
C LEU A 106 -15.84 -11.45 -3.09
N TYR A 107 -14.91 -11.67 -2.17
CA TYR A 107 -15.06 -12.64 -1.09
C TYR A 107 -16.26 -12.31 -0.20
N LEU A 108 -16.37 -11.06 0.27
CA LEU A 108 -17.49 -10.63 1.11
C LEU A 108 -18.83 -10.67 0.35
N LEU A 109 -18.84 -10.29 -0.93
CA LEU A 109 -20.02 -10.36 -1.78
C LEU A 109 -20.49 -11.81 -1.95
N HIS A 110 -19.57 -12.73 -2.22
CA HIS A 110 -19.85 -14.16 -2.31
C HIS A 110 -20.41 -14.67 -0.98
N ALA A 111 -19.75 -14.36 0.13
CA ALA A 111 -20.18 -14.74 1.47
C ALA A 111 -21.59 -14.21 1.80
N PHE A 112 -21.93 -13.02 1.34
CA PHE A 112 -23.25 -12.43 1.54
C PHE A 112 -24.35 -13.19 0.79
N TYR A 113 -24.12 -13.58 -0.47
CA TYR A 113 -25.13 -14.26 -1.29
C TYR A 113 -25.20 -15.77 -1.07
N HIS A 114 -24.08 -16.40 -0.71
CA HIS A 114 -23.94 -17.86 -0.71
C HIS A 114 -23.49 -18.44 0.64
N GLY A 115 -23.18 -17.57 1.61
CA GLY A 115 -22.49 -17.97 2.84
C GLY A 115 -21.00 -18.18 2.61
N VAL A 116 -20.25 -18.36 3.70
CA VAL A 116 -18.85 -18.80 3.61
C VAL A 116 -18.81 -20.31 3.46
N GLN A 117 -18.06 -20.81 2.47
CA GLN A 117 -17.64 -22.20 2.45
C GLN A 117 -16.23 -22.28 3.06
N GLY A 118 -16.17 -22.75 4.30
CA GLY A 118 -14.97 -23.28 4.91
C GLY A 118 -15.21 -24.76 5.26
N PRO A 119 -14.29 -25.44 5.96
CA PRO A 119 -14.69 -26.56 6.79
C PRO A 119 -15.84 -26.19 7.75
#